data_AF-A0A530H4L7-F1
#
_entry.id   AF-A0A530H4L7-F1
#
_cell.length_a   1.000
_cell.length_b   1.000
_cell.length_c   1.000
_cell.angle_alpha   90.00
_cell.angle_beta   90.00
_cell.angle_gamma   90.00
#
_symmetry.space_group_name_H-M   'P 1'
#
loop_
_entity.id
_entity.type
_entity.pdbx_description
1 polymer ?
#
loop_
_entity_poly.entity_id
_entity_poly.type
_entity_poly.pdbx_seq_one_letter_code
_entity_poly.pdbx_strand_id
1 'polypeptide(L)' 'MQQTILITGASSGFGAMTAKALARAGHRVYASMRDPQGRGGAPAAEVERLAREE' A
#
# COMPACT_ATOMS: atom_id res chain seq x y z
N MET A 1 2.82 17.72 7.75
CA MET A 1 2.92 16.87 8.96
C MET A 1 2.81 15.41 8.53
N GLN A 2 3.64 14.53 9.08
CA GLN A 2 3.52 13.09 8.86
C GLN A 2 2.28 12.56 9.59
N GLN A 3 1.58 11.59 9.00
CA GLN A 3 0.41 10.93 9.57
C GLN A 3 0.58 9.42 9.47
N THR A 4 -0.07 8.67 10.36
CA THR A 4 -0.21 7.21 10.25
C THR A 4 -1.59 6.88 9.71
N ILE A 5 -1.65 6.16 8.58
CA ILE A 5 -2.87 5.95 7.79
C ILE A 5 -3.07 4.46 7.55
N LEU A 6 -4.29 3.95 7.76
CA LEU A 6 -4.71 2.60 7.38
C LEU A 6 -5.61 2.69 6.14
N ILE A 7 -5.26 1.95 5.08
CA ILE A 7 -6.09 1.80 3.89
C ILE A 7 -6.51 0.35 3.78
N THR A 8 -7.82 0.11 3.77
CA THR A 8 -8.39 -1.22 3.51
C THR A 8 -8.67 -1.39 2.02
N GLY A 9 -8.62 -2.64 1.53
CA GLY A 9 -8.84 -2.91 0.10
C GLY A 9 -7.70 -2.41 -0.80
N ALA A 10 -6.47 -2.37 -0.28
CA ALA A 10 -5.30 -1.82 -0.99
C ALA A 10 -4.66 -2.81 -1.99
N SER A 11 -5.34 -3.89 -2.38
CA SER A 11 -4.80 -4.90 -3.28
C SER A 11 -4.76 -4.49 -4.75
N SER A 12 -5.53 -3.47 -5.16
CA SER A 12 -5.55 -2.96 -6.54
C SER A 12 -6.31 -1.61 -6.63
N GLY A 13 -6.42 -1.07 -7.84
CA GLY A 13 -7.27 0.09 -8.14
C GLY A 13 -6.96 1.32 -7.28
N PHE A 14 -8.00 2.02 -6.84
CA PHE A 14 -7.86 3.25 -6.05
C PHE A 14 -7.22 3.03 -4.69
N GLY A 15 -7.42 1.87 -4.06
CA GLY A 15 -6.80 1.55 -2.76
C GLY A 15 -5.27 1.54 -2.87
N ALA A 16 -4.74 0.84 -3.88
CA ALA A 16 -3.30 0.77 -4.14
C ALA A 16 -2.73 2.14 -4.57
N MET A 17 -3.41 2.86 -5.47
CA MET A 17 -2.97 4.19 -5.93
C MET A 17 -2.94 5.21 -4.79
N THR A 18 -3.95 5.19 -3.91
CA THR A 18 -4.01 6.09 -2.74
C THR A 18 -2.91 5.76 -1.74
N ALA A 19 -2.66 4.47 -1.48
CA ALA A 19 -1.57 4.04 -0.60
C ALA A 19 -0.21 4.56 -1.10
N LYS A 20 0.05 4.41 -2.41
CA LYS A 20 1.24 4.93 -3.08
C LYS A 20 1.37 6.44 -2.94
N ALA A 21 0.31 7.19 -3.26
CA ALA A 21 0.35 8.65 -3.23
C ALA A 21 0.62 9.20 -1.82
N LEU A 22 0.00 8.61 -0.79
CA LEU A 22 0.18 9.05 0.59
C LEU A 22 1.55 8.66 1.17
N ALA A 23 2.08 7.49 0.79
CA ALA A 23 3.45 7.10 1.14
C ALA A 23 4.47 8.10 0.56
N ARG A 24 4.33 8.44 -0.74
CA ARG A 24 5.16 9.45 -1.41
C ARG A 24 5.06 10.85 -0.81
N ALA A 25 3.91 11.19 -0.23
CA ALA A 25 3.73 12.45 0.50
C ALA A 25 4.41 12.43 1.90
N GLY A 26 5.10 11.35 2.27
CA GLY A 26 5.84 11.23 3.53
C GLY A 26 5.02 10.72 4.71
N HIS A 27 3.83 10.15 4.46
CA HIS A 27 3.01 9.51 5.50
C HIS A 27 3.39 8.05 5.71
N ARG A 28 3.16 7.54 6.93
CA ARG A 28 3.27 6.12 7.22
C ARG A 28 1.95 5.43 6.89
N VAL A 29 1.96 4.58 5.86
CA VAL A 29 0.74 3.92 5.36
C VAL A 29 0.78 2.43 5.65
N TYR A 30 -0.27 1.92 6.30
CA TYR A 30 -0.58 0.50 6.42
C TYR A 30 -1.62 0.13 5.35
N ALA A 31 -1.18 -0.59 4.33
CA ALA A 31 -2.05 -1.08 3.26
C ALA A 31 -2.54 -2.49 3.59
N SER A 32 -3.83 -2.65 3.86
CA SER A 32 -4.44 -3.95 4.18
C SER A 32 -5.32 -4.48 3.05
N MET A 33 -5.38 -5.80 2.97
CA MET A 33 -6.14 -6.55 1.97
C MET A 33 -6.53 -7.91 2.55
N ARG A 34 -7.58 -8.52 1.97
CA ARG A 34 -8.18 -9.76 2.51
C ARG A 34 -7.21 -10.94 2.51
N ASP A 35 -6.43 -11.07 1.44
CA ASP A 35 -5.43 -12.11 1.28
C ASP A 35 -4.16 -11.48 0.68
N PRO A 36 -3.19 -11.06 1.50
CA PRO A 36 -1.93 -10.49 1.03
C PRO A 36 -1.11 -11.47 0.19
N GLN A 37 -1.32 -12.77 0.36
CA GLN A 37 -0.64 -13.84 -0.39
C GLN A 37 -1.43 -14.26 -1.65
N GLY A 38 -2.64 -13.73 -1.82
CA GLY A 38 -3.49 -14.00 -2.96
C GLY A 38 -2.82 -13.60 -4.27
N ARG A 39 -3.09 -14.36 -5.34
CA ARG A 39 -2.43 -14.21 -6.66
C ARG A 39 -0.90 -14.26 -6.59
N GLY A 40 -0.36 -15.14 -5.73
CA GLY A 40 1.09 -15.31 -5.56
C GLY A 40 1.76 -14.12 -4.88
N GLY A 41 1.02 -13.36 -4.07
CA GLY A 41 1.55 -12.22 -3.32
C GLY A 41 1.82 -10.97 -4.16
N ALA A 42 1.47 -10.95 -5.45
CA ALA A 42 1.77 -9.83 -6.34
C ALA A 42 1.28 -8.46 -5.80
N PRO A 43 0.06 -8.32 -5.24
CA PRO A 43 -0.39 -7.05 -4.65
C PRO A 43 0.44 -6.60 -3.45
N ALA A 44 0.83 -7.53 -2.57
CA ALA A 44 1.67 -7.21 -1.42
C ALA A 44 3.09 -6.86 -1.84
N ALA A 45 3.67 -7.63 -2.78
CA ALA A 45 4.99 -7.38 -3.33
C ALA A 45 5.09 -6.03 -4.06
N GLU A 46 4.03 -5.61 -4.76
CA GLU A 46 3.91 -4.29 -5.39
C GLU A 46 4.01 -3.18 -4.34
N VAL A 47 3.25 -3.30 -3.24
CA VAL A 47 3.25 -2.34 -2.13
C VAL A 47 4.59 -2.33 -1.39
N GLU A 48 5.19 -3.49 -1.15
CA GLU A 48 6.50 -3.62 -0.52
C GLU A 48 7.63 -3.04 -1.38
N ARG A 49 7.60 -3.28 -2.70
CA ARG A 49 8.55 -2.69 -3.64
C ARG A 49 8.46 -1.17 -3.57
N LEU A 50 7.24 -0.65 -3.54
CA LEU A 50 6.98 0.78 -3.36
C LEU A 50 7.53 1.34 -2.06
N ALA A 51 7.43 0.60 -0.96
CA ALA A 51 7.99 1.01 0.33
C ALA A 51 9.54 1.01 0.37
N ARG A 52 10.19 0.33 -0.58
CA ARG A 52 11.66 0.26 -0.68
C ARG A 52 12.25 1.26 -1.67
N GLU A 53 11.48 1.68 -2.67
CA GLU A 53 11.93 2.55 -3.78
C GLU A 53 11.72 4.05 -3.51
N GLU A 54 10.94 4.40 -2.49
CA GLU A 54 10.60 5.79 -2.11
C GLU A 54 11.13 6.11 -0.71
#